data_AF-A0A1Q3JQM1-F1
#
_entry.id   AF-A0A1Q3JQM1-F1
#
_cell.length_a   1.000
_cell.length_b   1.000
_cell.length_c   1.000
_cell.angle_alpha   90.00
_cell.angle_beta   90.00
_cell.angle_gamma   90.00
#
_symmetry.space_group_name_H-M   'P 1'
#
loop_
_entity.id
_entity.type
_entity.pdbx_description
1 polymer ?
#
loop_
_entity_poly.entity_id
_entity_poly.type
_entity_poly.pdbx_seq_one_letter_code
_entity_poly.pdbx_strand_id
1 'polypeptide(L)'
;MRKILLILVTILSINTAAVACSVCEKQQPDVLKGITHGSGPQSNWDYLIIGAIAIIVVATLFFSLKWLLWPGENSSDHIKRTILNYD
;
A
#
# COMPACT_ATOMS: atom_id res chain seq x y z
N MET A 1 12.46 19.45 -0.95
CA MET A 1 12.08 18.05 -0.64
C MET A 1 10.96 17.92 0.39
N ARG A 2 11.08 18.49 1.61
CA ARG A 2 10.05 18.37 2.66
C ARG A 2 8.64 18.84 2.25
N LYS A 3 8.52 19.94 1.49
CA LYS A 3 7.23 20.47 1.01
C LYS A 3 6.57 19.55 -0.04
N ILE A 4 7.36 18.94 -0.92
CA ILE A 4 6.88 17.99 -1.93
C ILE A 4 6.39 16.71 -1.25
N LEU A 5 7.15 16.20 -0.27
CA LEU A 5 6.74 15.05 0.53
C LEU A 5 5.42 15.32 1.26
N LEU A 6 5.27 16.51 1.87
CA LEU A 6 4.03 16.90 2.55
C LEU A 6 2.86 17.01 1.57
N ILE A 7 3.04 17.60 0.40
CA ILE A 7 2.00 17.68 -0.64
C ILE A 7 1.60 16.28 -1.11
N LEU A 8 2.57 15.38 -1.30
CA LEU A 8 2.33 14.02 -1.77
C LEU A 8 1.58 13.19 -0.72
N VAL A 9 1.94 13.35 0.57
CA VAL A 9 1.20 12.75 1.70
C VAL A 9 -0.22 13.31 1.78
N THR A 10 -0.42 14.61 1.62
CA THR A 10 -1.75 15.24 1.64
C THR A 10 -2.60 14.73 0.48
N ILE A 11 -2.06 14.63 -0.74
CA ILE A 11 -2.78 14.09 -1.90
C ILE A 11 -3.16 12.63 -1.69
N LEU A 12 -2.25 11.80 -1.17
CA LEU A 12 -2.52 10.39 -0.89
C LEU A 12 -3.55 10.20 0.25
N SER A 13 -3.70 11.21 1.11
CA SER A 13 -4.66 11.21 2.23
C SER A 13 -6.06 11.64 1.81
N ILE A 14 -6.23 12.24 0.62
CA ILE A 14 -7.56 12.56 0.07
C ILE A 14 -8.16 11.25 -0.46
N ASN A 15 -8.64 10.42 0.47
CA ASN A 15 -9.56 9.34 0.13
C ASN A 15 -10.96 9.95 0.09
N THR A 16 -11.54 10.09 -1.10
CA THR A 16 -12.99 10.26 -1.22
C THR A 16 -13.63 8.99 -0.67
N ALA A 17 -14.14 9.04 0.56
CA ALA A 17 -14.93 7.96 1.11
C ALA A 17 -16.19 7.82 0.25
N ALA A 18 -16.14 6.92 -0.73
CA ALA A 18 -17.29 6.57 -1.53
C ALA A 18 -18.24 5.80 -0.60
N VAL A 19 -19.27 6.50 -0.10
CA VAL A 19 -20.29 5.92 0.76
C VAL A 19 -21.00 4.83 -0.03
N ALA A 20 -20.91 3.59 0.44
CA ALA A 20 -21.60 2.47 -0.18
C ALA A 20 -23.12 2.67 -0.08
N CYS A 21 -23.84 2.31 -1.14
CA CYS A 21 -25.30 2.24 -1.08
C CYS A 21 -25.73 1.15 -0.08
N SER A 22 -26.91 1.25 0.53
CA SER A 22 -27.39 0.26 1.53
C SER A 22 -27.48 -1.18 1.00
N VAL A 23 -27.65 -1.34 -0.32
CA VAL A 23 -27.59 -2.64 -1.00
C VAL A 23 -26.16 -3.14 -1.07
N CYS A 24 -25.25 -2.26 -1.48
CA CYS A 24 -23.82 -2.51 -1.63
C CYS A 24 -23.18 -2.94 -0.29
N GLU A 25 -23.57 -2.28 0.80
CA GLU A 25 -23.08 -2.55 2.16
C GLU A 25 -23.53 -3.93 2.69
N LYS A 26 -24.73 -4.37 2.34
CA LYS A 26 -25.23 -5.72 2.71
C LYS A 26 -24.46 -6.85 2.03
N GLN A 27 -23.89 -6.59 0.85
CA GLN A 27 -23.10 -7.57 0.08
C GLN A 27 -21.62 -7.60 0.49
N GLN A 28 -21.17 -6.66 1.31
CA GLN A 28 -19.81 -6.66 1.85
C GLN A 28 -19.66 -7.79 2.90
N PRO A 29 -18.44 -8.35 3.05
CA PRO A 29 -18.18 -9.39 4.03
C PRO A 29 -18.36 -8.84 5.44
N ASP A 30 -18.96 -9.64 6.34
CA ASP A 30 -19.40 -9.18 7.66
C ASP A 30 -18.32 -8.46 8.47
N VAL A 31 -17.07 -8.91 8.37
CA VAL A 31 -15.93 -8.37 9.13
C VAL A 31 -15.44 -7.02 8.58
N LEU A 32 -15.71 -6.70 7.30
CA LEU A 32 -15.19 -5.50 6.62
C LEU A 32 -16.29 -4.60 6.04
N LYS A 33 -17.53 -4.74 6.53
CA LYS A 33 -18.64 -3.86 6.17
C LYS A 33 -18.28 -2.39 6.47
N GLY A 34 -18.59 -1.51 5.52
CA GLY A 34 -18.24 -0.09 5.54
C GLY A 34 -16.80 0.24 5.15
N ILE A 35 -15.90 -0.76 5.03
CA ILE A 35 -14.48 -0.55 4.72
C ILE A 35 -14.16 -1.00 3.29
N THR A 36 -14.60 -2.20 2.90
CA THR A 36 -14.32 -2.74 1.57
C THR A 36 -15.43 -2.37 0.59
N HIS A 37 -15.09 -2.19 -0.68
CA HIS A 37 -16.05 -2.07 -1.77
C HIS A 37 -16.27 -3.45 -2.42
N GLY A 38 -17.47 -3.69 -2.95
CA GLY A 38 -17.80 -4.92 -3.66
C GLY A 38 -18.11 -6.12 -2.76
N SER A 39 -18.42 -7.25 -3.39
CA SER A 39 -18.69 -8.51 -2.72
C SER A 39 -17.43 -9.08 -2.09
N GLY A 40 -17.53 -9.53 -0.85
CA GLY A 40 -16.44 -10.18 -0.14
C GLY A 40 -16.11 -11.59 -0.63
N PRO A 41 -15.11 -12.23 -0.01
CA PRO A 41 -14.72 -13.61 -0.31
C PRO A 41 -15.93 -14.54 -0.12
N GLN A 42 -16.17 -15.44 -1.08
CA GLN A 42 -17.37 -16.29 -1.09
C GLN A 42 -17.14 -17.63 -0.37
N SER A 43 -15.88 -18.08 -0.31
CA SER A 43 -15.49 -19.34 0.32
C SER A 43 -14.40 -19.14 1.40
N ASN A 44 -14.27 -20.10 2.31
CA ASN A 44 -13.19 -20.11 3.30
C ASN A 44 -11.80 -20.16 2.66
N TRP A 45 -11.68 -20.77 1.48
CA TRP A 45 -10.44 -20.79 0.72
C TRP A 45 -10.07 -19.40 0.18
N ASP A 46 -11.06 -18.61 -0.20
CA ASP A 46 -10.84 -17.24 -0.67
C ASP A 46 -10.23 -16.38 0.45
N TYR A 47 -10.70 -16.54 1.70
CA TYR A 47 -10.12 -15.86 2.86
C TYR A 47 -8.66 -16.25 3.11
N LEU A 48 -8.32 -17.53 2.95
CA LEU A 48 -6.95 -18.02 3.10
C LEU A 48 -6.03 -17.44 2.01
N ILE A 49 -6.49 -17.45 0.76
CA ILE A 49 -5.73 -16.91 -0.38
C ILE A 49 -5.50 -15.41 -0.21
N ILE A 50 -6.55 -14.65 0.11
CA ILE A 50 -6.46 -13.20 0.32
C ILE A 50 -5.53 -12.88 1.50
N GLY A 51 -5.62 -13.64 2.59
CA GLY A 51 -4.71 -13.50 3.73
C GLY A 51 -3.25 -13.72 3.34
N ALA A 52 -2.95 -14.78 2.59
CA ALA A 52 -1.60 -15.08 2.11
C ALA A 52 -1.07 -13.97 1.18
N ILE A 53 -1.88 -13.50 0.23
CA ILE A 53 -1.51 -12.41 -0.68
C ILE A 53 -1.26 -11.12 0.10
N ALA A 54 -2.12 -10.77 1.06
CA ALA A 54 -1.94 -9.58 1.88
C ALA A 54 -0.58 -9.59 2.63
N ILE A 55 -0.18 -10.74 3.18
CA ILE A 55 1.13 -10.91 3.82
C ILE A 55 2.26 -10.68 2.81
N ILE A 56 2.17 -11.28 1.62
CA ILE A 56 3.19 -11.12 0.56
C ILE A 56 3.30 -9.66 0.12
N VAL A 57 2.18 -8.97 -0.06
CA VAL A 57 2.15 -7.55 -0.47
C VAL A 57 2.80 -6.68 0.61
N VAL A 58 2.46 -6.88 1.88
CA VAL A 58 3.07 -6.14 3.00
C VAL A 58 4.58 -6.40 3.07
N ALA A 59 5.01 -7.65 2.92
CA ALA A 59 6.43 -7.98 2.88
C ALA A 59 7.14 -7.31 1.70
N THR A 60 6.54 -7.35 0.51
CA THR A 60 7.09 -6.73 -0.71
C THR A 60 7.20 -5.21 -0.55
N LEU A 61 6.16 -4.57 -0.02
CA LEU A 61 6.17 -3.14 0.27
C LEU A 61 7.26 -2.80 1.30
N PHE A 62 7.38 -3.58 2.37
CA PHE A 62 8.42 -3.40 3.38
C PHE A 62 9.82 -3.48 2.77
N PHE A 63 10.14 -4.51 1.98
CA PHE A 63 11.45 -4.65 1.36
C PHE A 63 11.72 -3.57 0.29
N SER A 64 10.69 -3.21 -0.48
CA SER A 64 10.77 -2.10 -1.43
C SER A 64 11.15 -0.80 -0.72
N LEU A 65 10.45 -0.45 0.36
CA LEU A 65 10.78 0.74 1.17
C LEU A 65 12.14 0.62 1.85
N LYS A 66 12.47 -0.54 2.42
CA LYS A 66 13.76 -0.79 3.09
C LYS A 66 14.93 -0.50 2.16
N TRP A 67 14.94 -1.05 0.96
CA TRP A 67 16.03 -0.84 0.01
C TRP A 67 15.96 0.54 -0.70
N LEU A 68 14.77 1.13 -0.75
CA LEU A 68 14.61 2.50 -1.23
C LEU A 68 15.12 3.54 -0.23
N LEU A 69 14.97 3.33 1.07
CA LEU A 69 15.45 4.28 2.09
C LEU A 69 16.88 3.97 2.54
N TRP A 70 17.21 2.69 2.69
CA TRP A 70 18.50 2.21 3.15
C TRP A 70 19.07 1.18 2.17
N PRO A 71 19.67 1.64 1.06
CA PRO A 71 20.35 0.72 0.15
C PRO A 71 21.51 0.05 0.92
N GLY A 72 21.61 -1.28 0.85
CA GLY A 72 22.74 -2.02 1.42
C GLY A 72 24.01 -1.97 0.57
N GLU A 73 23.97 -1.23 -0.54
CA GLU A 73 25.08 -1.07 -1.48
C GLU A 73 26.02 0.04 -1.02
N ASN A 74 27.30 -0.29 -0.85
CA ASN A 74 28.34 0.63 -0.39
C ASN A 74 29.22 1.14 -1.54
N SER A 75 29.09 0.57 -2.74
CA SER A 75 29.84 0.98 -3.93
C SER A 75 29.63 2.47 -4.25
N SER A 76 30.71 3.18 -4.55
CA SER A 76 30.70 4.58 -5.00
C SER A 76 29.96 4.78 -6.31
N ASP A 77 29.93 3.75 -7.15
CA ASP A 77 29.45 3.84 -8.53
C ASP A 77 27.94 3.54 -8.63
N HIS A 78 27.27 3.34 -7.50
CA HIS A 78 25.83 3.11 -7.47
C HIS A 78 25.08 4.40 -7.82
N ILE A 79 24.17 4.33 -8.80
CA ILE A 79 23.40 5.47 -9.34
C ILE A 79 22.77 6.36 -8.26
N LYS A 80 22.35 5.76 -7.14
CA LYS A 80 21.75 6.49 -6.02
C LYS A 80 22.76 7.37 -5.27
N ARG A 81 24.02 6.95 -5.12
CA ARG A 81 25.10 7.76 -4.52
C ARG A 81 25.55 8.86 -5.46
N THR A 82 25.56 8.59 -6.77
CA THR A 82 25.82 9.60 -7.80
C THR A 82 24.77 10.72 -7.75
N ILE A 83 23.48 10.39 -7.62
CA ILE A 83 22.41 11.41 -7.53
C ILE A 83 22.44 12.16 -6.19
N LEU A 84 22.75 11.47 -5.08
CA LEU A 84 22.74 12.08 -3.74
C LEU A 84 23.99 12.89 -3.40
N ASN A 85 25.13 12.62 -4.03
CA ASN A 85 26.40 13.34 -3.84
C ASN A 85 26.83 14.06 -5.13
N TYR A 86 25.88 14.45 -5.97
CA TYR A 86 26.17 15.28 -7.14
C TYR A 86 26.39 16.71 -6.65
N ASP A 87 27.64 17.19 -6.71
CA ASP A 87 28.01 18.60 -6.50
C ASP A 87 27.61 19.47 -7.70
#